data_AF-A0A2W4II99-F1
#
_entry.id   AF-A0A2W4II99-F1
#
_cell.length_a   1.000
_cell.length_b   1.000
_cell.length_c   1.000
_cell.angle_alpha   90.00
_cell.angle_beta   90.00
_cell.angle_gamma   90.00
#
_symmetry.space_group_name_H-M   'P 1'
#
loop_
_entity.id
_entity.type
_entity.pdbx_description
1 polymer ?
#
loop_
_entity_poly.entity_id
_entity_poly.type
_entity_poly.pdbx_seq_one_letter_code
_entity_poly.pdbx_strand_id
1 'polypeptide(L)'
;MNEKIFEQIKRVNEYGKEYRHARELAKALEYSDFSNFSKVVKKAELACKNSGQATTNHFSEFTEKVKIGSGASRGLKSRKLSRYACYLIIQNADPSKEIVAFGQSYFALQTRQQELSAQYLEDQKRLELRDEVTKHNKKLFSTARGAGVHDYATFYDSGYQGLYGLKKKEIIEKKKLNPDDNILDHMNSEELAANLFRATQAEAKIKREAIKGQEKASQAHFEVGQKIRATIKELGGTMPEEIPAVEDIKFARKRLEELAVESEEKTPHTLAEQLAKKFQEKTDLPNATPKTQTTNQIWEYKLPESVTVLEQLTKIIKGYPGDKKLILSDRVFLLSSEGIRLIKELLEKK
;
A
#
# COMPACT_ATOMS: atom_id res chain seq x y z
N MET A 1 11.95 -9.71 -4.51
CA MET A 1 13.39 -9.44 -4.23
C MET A 1 13.44 -8.45 -3.09
N ASN A 2 14.09 -8.77 -1.97
CA ASN A 2 14.20 -7.85 -0.83
C ASN A 2 14.89 -6.58 -1.35
N GLU A 3 14.16 -5.46 -1.51
CA GLU A 3 14.68 -4.19 -2.04
C GLU A 3 16.02 -3.82 -1.37
N LYS A 4 16.17 -4.23 -0.10
CA LYS A 4 17.38 -4.13 0.70
C LYS A 4 18.63 -4.69 0.01
N ILE A 5 18.63 -5.88 -0.61
CA ILE A 5 19.87 -6.46 -1.19
C ILE A 5 20.29 -5.72 -2.46
N PHE A 6 19.32 -5.42 -3.33
CA PHE A 6 19.59 -4.72 -4.59
C PHE A 6 20.02 -3.26 -4.34
N GLU A 7 19.45 -2.60 -3.34
CA GLU A 7 19.88 -1.26 -2.92
C GLU A 7 21.18 -1.27 -2.10
N GLN A 8 21.51 -2.33 -1.37
CA GLN A 8 22.76 -2.45 -0.62
C GLN A 8 24.00 -2.50 -1.51
N ILE A 9 23.91 -3.12 -2.70
CA ILE A 9 25.03 -3.19 -3.65
C ILE A 9 25.09 -1.98 -4.60
N LYS A 10 24.22 -0.98 -4.38
CA LYS A 10 24.19 0.24 -5.17
C LYS A 10 25.44 1.09 -4.92
N ARG A 11 26.00 1.61 -6.00
CA ARG A 11 27.07 2.61 -6.00
C ARG A 11 26.64 3.80 -6.86
N VAL A 12 27.21 4.96 -6.60
CA VAL A 12 26.96 6.20 -7.37
C VAL A 12 28.30 6.69 -7.89
N ASN A 13 28.36 7.11 -9.15
CA ASN A 13 29.58 7.68 -9.73
C ASN A 13 29.65 9.21 -9.51
N GLU A 14 30.74 9.82 -9.94
CA GLU A 14 30.98 11.27 -9.84
C GLU A 14 29.93 12.15 -10.56
N TYR A 15 29.13 11.56 -11.46
CA TYR A 15 28.05 12.22 -12.18
C TYR A 15 26.66 11.95 -11.59
N GLY A 16 26.58 11.35 -10.40
CA GLY A 16 25.31 11.02 -9.74
C GLY A 16 24.55 9.83 -10.33
N LYS A 17 25.15 9.07 -11.26
CA LYS A 17 24.51 7.89 -11.86
C LYS A 17 24.73 6.63 -11.02
N GLU A 18 23.62 5.93 -10.75
CA GLU A 18 23.64 4.66 -10.03
C GLU A 18 24.20 3.52 -10.89
N TYR A 19 25.05 2.69 -10.30
CA TYR A 19 25.56 1.47 -10.91
C TYR A 19 25.83 0.38 -9.88
N ARG A 20 25.98 -0.86 -10.34
CA ARG A 20 26.32 -2.05 -9.54
C ARG A 20 27.46 -2.81 -10.20
N HIS A 21 28.30 -3.48 -9.43
CA HIS A 21 29.33 -4.34 -10.01
C HIS A 21 28.77 -5.73 -10.32
N ALA A 22 29.14 -6.27 -11.48
CA ALA A 22 28.67 -7.58 -11.93
C ALA A 22 29.04 -8.71 -10.97
N ARG A 23 30.21 -8.65 -10.31
CA ARG A 23 30.63 -9.68 -9.33
C ARG A 23 29.82 -9.63 -8.04
N GLU A 24 29.40 -8.44 -7.60
CA GLU A 24 28.50 -8.28 -6.45
C GLU A 24 27.09 -8.77 -6.77
N LEU A 25 26.59 -8.42 -7.96
CA LEU A 25 25.29 -8.91 -8.45
C LEU A 25 25.29 -10.44 -8.64
N ALA A 26 26.39 -11.03 -9.13
CA ALA A 26 26.53 -12.48 -9.27
C ALA A 26 26.33 -13.20 -7.92
N LYS A 27 26.97 -12.68 -6.86
CA LYS A 27 26.82 -13.22 -5.50
C LYS A 27 25.41 -13.04 -4.97
N ALA A 28 24.81 -11.87 -5.18
CA ALA A 28 23.43 -11.59 -4.78
C ALA A 28 22.41 -12.50 -5.49
N LEU A 29 22.72 -12.94 -6.70
CA LEU A 29 21.92 -13.89 -7.48
C LEU A 29 22.38 -15.35 -7.32
N GLU A 30 23.20 -15.64 -6.31
CA GLU A 30 23.63 -17.01 -5.94
C GLU A 30 24.43 -17.76 -7.02
N TYR A 31 25.21 -17.03 -7.82
CA TYR A 31 26.19 -17.64 -8.73
C TYR A 31 27.52 -17.85 -8.00
N SER A 32 27.87 -19.11 -7.75
CA SER A 32 29.17 -19.50 -7.19
C SER A 32 30.33 -19.32 -8.19
N ASP A 33 30.08 -19.58 -9.48
CA ASP A 33 31.04 -19.37 -10.56
C ASP A 33 30.67 -18.15 -11.42
N PHE A 34 31.55 -17.15 -11.41
CA PHE A 34 31.40 -15.93 -12.20
C PHE A 34 31.41 -16.19 -13.72
N SER A 35 32.03 -17.28 -14.19
CA SER A 35 32.04 -17.65 -15.61
C SER A 35 30.64 -18.00 -16.10
N ASN A 36 29.83 -18.67 -15.27
CA ASN A 36 28.44 -18.95 -15.57
C ASN A 36 27.58 -17.68 -15.55
N PHE A 37 27.81 -16.80 -14.57
CA PHE A 37 27.15 -15.49 -14.54
C PHE A 37 27.50 -14.63 -15.76
N SER A 38 28.75 -14.67 -16.22
CA SER A 38 29.20 -13.93 -17.40
C SER A 38 28.44 -14.33 -18.67
N LYS A 39 27.98 -15.59 -18.78
CA LYS A 39 27.12 -16.04 -19.89
C LYS A 39 25.75 -15.36 -19.82
N VAL A 40 25.18 -15.19 -18.62
CA VAL A 40 23.91 -14.48 -18.41
C VAL A 40 24.05 -13.01 -18.75
N VAL A 41 25.15 -12.36 -18.35
CA VAL A 41 25.44 -10.96 -18.71
C VAL A 41 25.46 -10.79 -20.23
N LYS A 42 26.11 -11.70 -20.97
CA LYS A 42 26.11 -11.67 -22.45
C LYS A 42 24.71 -11.81 -23.05
N LYS A 43 23.85 -12.67 -22.49
CA LYS A 43 22.44 -12.79 -22.93
C LYS A 43 21.68 -11.48 -22.70
N ALA A 44 21.86 -10.86 -21.53
CA ALA A 44 21.23 -9.59 -21.20
C ALA A 44 21.74 -8.42 -22.08
N GLU A 45 23.02 -8.41 -22.44
CA GLU A 45 23.58 -7.45 -23.41
C GLU A 45 22.98 -7.62 -24.80
N LEU A 46 22.80 -8.87 -25.24
CA LEU A 46 22.14 -9.17 -26.50
C LEU A 46 20.67 -8.71 -26.48
N ALA A 47 19.94 -8.98 -25.40
CA ALA A 47 18.58 -8.50 -25.21
C ALA A 47 18.51 -6.96 -25.25
N CYS A 48 19.40 -6.28 -24.52
CA CYS A 48 19.54 -4.82 -24.52
C CYS A 48 19.73 -4.26 -25.94
N LYS A 49 20.67 -4.85 -26.71
CA LYS A 49 20.94 -4.46 -28.09
C LYS A 49 19.72 -4.68 -28.99
N ASN A 50 19.06 -5.83 -28.86
CA ASN A 50 17.89 -6.18 -29.68
C ASN A 50 16.66 -5.30 -29.34
N SER A 51 16.57 -4.77 -28.12
CA SER A 51 15.58 -3.78 -27.71
C SER A 51 15.93 -2.34 -28.13
N GLY A 52 16.95 -2.14 -28.98
CA GLY A 52 17.35 -0.83 -29.50
C GLY A 52 18.10 0.06 -28.49
N GLN A 53 18.50 -0.48 -27.33
CA GLN A 53 19.23 0.27 -26.30
C GLN A 53 20.74 0.17 -26.52
N ALA A 54 21.46 1.28 -26.32
CA ALA A 54 22.91 1.30 -26.42
C ALA A 54 23.54 0.53 -25.24
N THR A 55 24.18 -0.62 -25.52
CA THR A 55 24.76 -1.49 -24.50
C THR A 55 25.82 -0.79 -23.65
N THR A 56 26.55 0.17 -24.21
CA THR A 56 27.55 0.99 -23.52
C THR A 56 26.98 1.85 -22.39
N ASN A 57 25.69 2.24 -22.47
CA ASN A 57 25.00 2.98 -21.41
C ASN A 57 24.66 2.10 -20.21
N HIS A 58 24.60 0.80 -20.41
CA HIS A 58 24.04 -0.14 -19.43
C HIS A 58 25.06 -1.15 -18.90
N PHE A 59 26.07 -1.51 -19.68
CA PHE A 59 27.07 -2.54 -19.39
C PHE A 59 28.50 -2.01 -19.64
N SER A 60 29.00 -1.15 -18.75
CA SER A 60 30.33 -0.52 -18.91
C SER A 60 31.45 -1.45 -18.44
N GLU A 61 32.47 -1.67 -19.26
CA GLU A 61 33.65 -2.48 -18.91
C GLU A 61 34.58 -1.76 -17.94
N PHE A 62 35.10 -2.50 -16.96
CA PHE A 62 36.18 -2.02 -16.09
C PHE A 62 37.01 -3.18 -15.55
N THR A 63 38.19 -2.87 -15.01
CA THR A 63 39.04 -3.84 -14.32
C THR A 63 38.79 -3.76 -12.82
N GLU A 64 38.28 -4.84 -12.25
CA GLU A 64 38.00 -4.98 -10.82
C GLU A 64 39.18 -5.66 -10.12
N LYS A 65 39.70 -5.05 -9.06
CA LYS A 65 40.75 -5.66 -8.23
C LYS A 65 40.12 -6.63 -7.25
N VAL A 66 40.48 -7.91 -7.33
CA VAL A 66 39.97 -8.97 -6.45
C VAL A 66 41.11 -9.52 -5.61
N LYS A 67 40.91 -9.65 -4.29
CA LYS A 67 41.87 -10.30 -3.38
C LYS A 67 41.96 -11.79 -3.71
N ILE A 68 43.18 -12.31 -3.84
CA ILE A 68 43.45 -13.75 -3.99
C ILE A 68 43.91 -14.34 -2.67
N GLY A 69 43.82 -15.68 -2.52
CA GLY A 69 44.09 -16.40 -1.26
C GLY A 69 45.49 -16.20 -0.67
N SER A 70 46.44 -15.64 -1.43
CA SER A 70 47.79 -15.27 -0.98
C SER A 70 47.91 -13.83 -0.45
N GLY A 71 46.81 -13.07 -0.34
CA GLY A 71 46.81 -11.67 0.12
C GLY A 71 47.12 -10.63 -0.97
N ALA A 72 47.60 -11.04 -2.14
CA ALA A 72 47.77 -10.18 -3.31
C ALA A 72 46.41 -9.85 -3.98
N SER A 73 46.36 -8.82 -4.83
CA SER A 73 45.17 -8.46 -5.63
C SER A 73 45.40 -8.69 -7.12
N ARG A 74 44.45 -9.34 -7.79
CA ARG A 74 44.46 -9.55 -9.24
C ARG A 74 43.42 -8.67 -9.93
N GLY A 75 43.81 -7.99 -11.00
CA GLY A 75 42.87 -7.27 -11.87
C GLY A 75 42.12 -8.25 -12.77
N LEU A 76 40.80 -8.27 -12.68
CA LEU A 76 39.94 -9.09 -13.51
C LEU A 76 38.95 -8.21 -14.27
N LYS A 77 38.69 -8.52 -15.54
CA LYS A 77 37.63 -7.86 -16.30
C LYS A 77 36.28 -8.05 -15.60
N SER A 78 35.50 -6.99 -15.53
CA SER A 78 34.19 -6.93 -14.90
C SER A 78 33.33 -5.86 -15.57
N ARG A 79 32.06 -5.75 -15.14
CA ARG A 79 31.10 -4.78 -15.69
C ARG A 79 30.48 -3.93 -14.58
N LYS A 80 30.32 -2.63 -14.86
CA LYS A 80 29.41 -1.73 -14.14
C LYS A 80 28.05 -1.82 -14.84
N LEU A 81 27.02 -2.06 -14.05
CA LEU A 81 25.67 -2.37 -14.51
C LEU A 81 24.71 -1.27 -14.07
N SER A 82 23.99 -0.69 -15.02
CA SER A 82 22.85 0.17 -14.73
C SER A 82 21.70 -0.63 -14.08
N ARG A 83 20.72 0.06 -13.49
CA ARG A 83 19.49 -0.57 -12.98
C ARG A 83 18.77 -1.38 -14.07
N TYR A 84 18.67 -0.82 -15.27
CA TYR A 84 18.10 -1.50 -16.43
C TYR A 84 18.87 -2.78 -16.82
N ALA A 85 20.20 -2.73 -16.87
CA ALA A 85 21.04 -3.91 -17.12
C ALA A 85 20.79 -5.02 -16.09
N CYS A 86 20.64 -4.66 -14.81
CA CYS A 86 20.36 -5.62 -13.76
C CYS A 86 19.01 -6.32 -13.96
N TYR A 87 17.97 -5.59 -14.38
CA TYR A 87 16.67 -6.18 -14.67
C TYR A 87 16.73 -7.16 -15.84
N LEU A 88 17.42 -6.80 -16.92
CA LEU A 88 17.65 -7.71 -18.06
C LEU A 88 18.45 -8.94 -17.65
N ILE A 89 19.44 -8.80 -16.76
CA ILE A 89 20.21 -9.93 -16.22
C ILE A 89 19.30 -10.88 -15.46
N ILE A 90 18.42 -10.38 -14.58
CA ILE A 90 17.47 -11.21 -13.83
C ILE A 90 16.49 -11.92 -14.78
N GLN A 91 15.98 -11.23 -15.80
CA GLN A 91 15.09 -11.83 -16.81
C GLN A 91 15.76 -12.94 -17.62
N ASN A 92 17.08 -12.87 -17.83
CA ASN A 92 17.85 -13.86 -18.62
C ASN A 92 18.60 -14.89 -17.76
N ALA A 93 18.53 -14.77 -16.44
CA ALA A 93 19.22 -15.63 -15.50
C ALA A 93 18.52 -16.98 -15.34
N ASP A 94 19.25 -17.95 -14.80
CA ASP A 94 18.79 -19.30 -14.53
C ASP A 94 17.64 -19.32 -13.49
N PRO A 95 16.41 -19.70 -13.90
CA PRO A 95 15.23 -19.69 -13.02
C PRO A 95 15.27 -20.80 -11.96
N SER A 96 16.19 -21.78 -12.04
CA SER A 96 16.36 -22.77 -10.97
C SER A 96 16.93 -22.16 -9.69
N LYS A 97 17.47 -20.93 -9.75
CA LYS A 97 17.88 -20.15 -8.58
C LYS A 97 16.68 -19.40 -8.06
N GLU A 98 16.28 -19.70 -6.82
CA GLU A 98 15.12 -19.11 -6.15
C GLU A 98 15.08 -17.58 -6.31
N ILE A 99 16.18 -16.89 -5.95
CA ILE A 99 16.28 -15.43 -6.02
C ILE A 99 16.03 -14.85 -7.42
N VAL A 100 16.39 -15.59 -8.47
CA VAL A 100 16.13 -15.24 -9.87
C VAL A 100 14.66 -15.43 -10.20
N ALA A 101 14.08 -16.59 -9.88
CA ALA A 101 12.66 -16.86 -10.08
C ALA A 101 11.78 -15.79 -9.39
N PHE A 102 12.15 -15.39 -8.17
CA PHE A 102 11.44 -14.32 -7.46
C PHE A 102 11.57 -12.95 -8.11
N GLY A 103 12.73 -12.64 -8.69
CA GLY A 103 12.90 -11.42 -9.47
C GLY A 103 12.03 -11.42 -10.72
N GLN A 104 11.90 -12.58 -11.39
CA GLN A 104 11.05 -12.73 -12.58
C GLN A 104 9.56 -12.64 -12.24
N SER A 105 9.09 -13.30 -11.17
CA SER A 105 7.71 -13.16 -10.69
C SER A 105 7.38 -11.73 -10.27
N TYR A 106 8.31 -11.04 -9.62
CA TYR A 106 8.15 -9.62 -9.28
C TYR A 106 7.92 -8.78 -10.55
N PHE A 107 8.71 -8.98 -11.61
CA PHE A 107 8.49 -8.24 -12.85
C PHE A 107 7.15 -8.58 -13.50
N ALA A 108 6.72 -9.84 -13.50
CA ALA A 108 5.41 -10.22 -14.03
C ALA A 108 4.26 -9.52 -13.28
N LEU A 109 4.33 -9.48 -11.94
CA LEU A 109 3.33 -8.81 -11.10
C LEU A 109 3.34 -7.29 -11.28
N GLN A 110 4.53 -6.67 -11.33
CA GLN A 110 4.66 -5.22 -11.51
C GLN A 110 4.20 -4.78 -12.90
N THR A 111 4.53 -5.54 -13.94
CA THR A 111 4.00 -5.31 -15.28
C THR A 111 2.49 -5.47 -15.28
N ARG A 112 1.96 -6.54 -14.67
CA ARG A 112 0.52 -6.75 -14.56
C ARG A 112 -0.18 -5.61 -13.81
N GLN A 113 0.42 -5.10 -12.74
CA GLN A 113 -0.09 -3.94 -12.00
C GLN A 113 -0.13 -2.68 -12.86
N GLN A 114 0.90 -2.46 -13.69
CA GLN A 114 0.95 -1.33 -14.60
C GLN A 114 0.00 -1.50 -15.80
N GLU A 115 -0.29 -2.74 -16.19
CA GLU A 115 -1.29 -3.11 -17.21
C GLU A 115 -2.73 -3.07 -16.67
N LEU A 116 -2.92 -3.23 -15.35
CA LEU A 116 -4.21 -3.20 -14.67
C LEU A 116 -4.76 -1.76 -14.61
N SER A 117 -5.32 -1.40 -15.76
CA SER A 117 -6.26 -0.37 -16.19
C SER A 117 -6.78 0.70 -15.22
N ALA A 118 -7.21 1.83 -15.82
CA ALA A 118 -7.89 2.94 -15.15
C ALA A 118 -9.05 2.52 -14.23
N GLN A 119 -9.73 1.40 -14.53
CA GLN A 119 -10.80 0.87 -13.68
C GLN A 119 -10.30 0.42 -12.30
N TYR A 120 -9.13 -0.21 -12.24
CA TYR A 120 -8.55 -0.64 -10.96
C TYR A 120 -8.20 0.56 -10.07
N LEU A 121 -7.57 1.58 -10.68
CA LEU A 121 -7.24 2.81 -9.98
C LEU A 121 -8.50 3.53 -9.50
N GLU A 122 -9.55 3.55 -10.32
CA GLU A 122 -10.84 4.10 -9.95
C GLU A 122 -11.49 3.32 -8.79
N ASP A 123 -11.51 1.99 -8.85
CA ASP A 123 -12.05 1.15 -7.77
C ASP A 123 -11.31 1.37 -6.44
N GLN A 124 -9.98 1.50 -6.48
CA GLN A 124 -9.17 1.80 -5.29
C GLN A 124 -9.53 3.17 -4.70
N LYS A 125 -9.58 4.23 -5.54
CA LYS A 125 -9.97 5.57 -5.11
C LYS A 125 -11.37 5.61 -4.53
N ARG A 126 -12.32 4.90 -5.15
CA ARG A 126 -13.70 4.80 -4.67
C ARG A 126 -13.75 4.23 -3.25
N LEU A 127 -13.04 3.14 -2.97
CA LEU A 127 -13.01 2.56 -1.62
C LEU A 127 -12.41 3.51 -0.60
N GLU A 128 -11.25 4.10 -0.89
CA GLU A 128 -10.58 5.03 0.02
C GLU A 128 -11.46 6.24 0.36
N LEU A 129 -12.06 6.86 -0.65
CA LEU A 129 -12.94 8.01 -0.45
C LEU A 129 -14.23 7.62 0.26
N ARG A 130 -14.81 6.46 -0.02
CA ARG A 130 -16.03 5.99 0.63
C ARG A 130 -15.84 5.76 2.12
N ASP A 131 -14.67 5.25 2.52
CA ASP A 131 -14.30 5.08 3.92
C ASP A 131 -14.13 6.43 4.63
N GLU A 132 -13.45 7.40 4.00
CA GLU A 132 -13.32 8.75 4.54
C GLU A 132 -14.67 9.48 4.64
N VAL A 133 -15.56 9.33 3.66
CA VAL A 133 -16.94 9.86 3.72
C VAL A 133 -17.68 9.26 4.93
N THR A 134 -17.58 7.95 5.16
CA THR A 134 -18.20 7.29 6.32
C THR A 134 -17.72 7.90 7.63
N LYS A 135 -16.41 8.03 7.78
CA LYS A 135 -15.75 8.55 8.97
C LYS A 135 -16.14 10.01 9.24
N HIS A 136 -16.14 10.84 8.21
CA HIS A 136 -16.50 12.25 8.36
C HIS A 136 -18.00 12.48 8.53
N ASN A 137 -18.86 11.65 7.94
CA ASN A 137 -20.30 11.69 8.24
C ASN A 137 -20.59 11.35 9.71
N LYS A 138 -19.87 10.42 10.34
CA LYS A 138 -19.98 10.15 11.78
C LYS A 138 -19.58 11.35 12.65
N LYS A 139 -18.53 12.06 12.26
CA LYS A 139 -18.08 13.29 12.95
C LYS A 139 -19.08 14.43 12.77
N LEU A 140 -19.57 14.62 11.54
CA LEU A 140 -20.62 15.58 11.22
C LEU A 140 -21.88 15.30 12.03
N PHE A 141 -22.32 14.04 12.10
CA PHE A 141 -23.46 13.63 12.93
C PHE A 141 -23.27 14.03 14.40
N SER A 142 -22.11 13.71 14.98
CA SER A 142 -21.80 14.04 16.38
C SER A 142 -21.81 15.56 16.61
N THR A 143 -21.30 16.31 15.63
CA THR A 143 -21.26 17.78 15.65
C THR A 143 -22.66 18.38 15.55
N ALA A 144 -23.48 17.90 14.62
CA ALA A 144 -24.88 18.30 14.46
C ALA A 144 -25.69 18.01 15.72
N ARG A 145 -25.51 16.82 16.32
CA ARG A 145 -26.12 16.46 17.60
C ARG A 145 -25.75 17.47 18.70
N GLY A 146 -24.47 17.81 18.83
CA GLY A 146 -23.99 18.83 19.80
C GLY A 146 -24.46 20.26 19.49
N ALA A 147 -24.89 20.53 18.26
CA ALA A 147 -25.54 21.77 17.85
C ALA A 147 -27.04 21.79 18.16
N GLY A 148 -27.66 20.68 18.58
CA GLY A 148 -29.09 20.60 18.84
C GLY A 148 -29.94 20.20 17.63
N VAL A 149 -29.33 19.56 16.62
CA VAL A 149 -30.06 18.91 15.52
C VAL A 149 -30.75 17.66 16.07
N HIS A 150 -32.04 17.52 15.77
CA HIS A 150 -32.88 16.39 16.19
C HIS A 150 -33.51 15.68 14.99
N ASP A 151 -33.76 16.38 13.89
CA ASP A 151 -34.19 15.79 12.61
C ASP A 151 -33.00 15.69 11.66
N TYR A 152 -32.33 14.54 11.69
CA TYR A 152 -31.17 14.28 10.84
C TYR A 152 -31.54 14.07 9.38
N ALA A 153 -32.76 13.58 9.07
CA ALA A 153 -33.18 13.39 7.69
C ALA A 153 -33.20 14.73 6.96
N THR A 154 -33.87 15.74 7.55
CA THR A 154 -33.89 17.10 7.02
C THR A 154 -32.49 17.72 6.96
N PHE A 155 -31.66 17.53 8.00
CA PHE A 155 -30.31 18.07 8.03
C PHE A 155 -29.41 17.53 6.91
N TYR A 156 -29.44 16.22 6.65
CA TYR A 156 -28.66 15.63 5.56
C TYR A 156 -29.24 15.94 4.19
N ASP A 157 -30.57 16.00 4.05
CA ASP A 157 -31.23 16.43 2.82
C ASP A 157 -30.86 17.87 2.45
N SER A 158 -30.77 18.80 3.42
CA SER A 158 -30.29 20.16 3.15
C SER A 158 -28.88 20.17 2.57
N GLY A 159 -27.99 19.31 3.07
CA GLY A 159 -26.65 19.15 2.50
C GLY A 159 -26.67 18.64 1.05
N TYR A 160 -27.50 17.64 0.76
CA TYR A 160 -27.68 17.13 -0.60
C TYR A 160 -28.28 18.20 -1.52
N GLN A 161 -29.32 18.91 -1.08
CA GLN A 161 -29.94 19.99 -1.85
C GLN A 161 -28.93 21.09 -2.19
N GLY A 162 -28.03 21.44 -1.28
CA GLY A 162 -26.99 22.42 -1.57
C GLY A 162 -26.04 21.97 -2.68
N LEU A 163 -25.58 20.72 -2.63
CA LEU A 163 -24.58 20.19 -3.57
C LEU A 163 -25.18 19.78 -4.92
N TYR A 164 -26.31 19.09 -4.91
CA TYR A 164 -26.96 18.49 -6.09
C TYR A 164 -28.08 19.37 -6.67
N GLY A 165 -28.59 20.33 -5.90
CA GLY A 165 -29.88 20.98 -6.21
C GLY A 165 -31.09 20.08 -5.96
N LEU A 166 -30.89 18.88 -5.40
CA LEU A 166 -31.89 17.82 -5.26
C LEU A 166 -31.83 17.22 -3.84
N LYS A 167 -32.97 16.76 -3.32
CA LYS A 167 -33.05 15.94 -2.10
C LYS A 167 -32.60 14.50 -2.37
N LYS A 168 -32.30 13.74 -1.32
CA LYS A 168 -31.85 12.35 -1.44
C LYS A 168 -32.78 11.50 -2.31
N LYS A 169 -34.10 11.61 -2.12
CA LYS A 169 -35.10 10.85 -2.89
C LYS A 169 -35.02 11.13 -4.39
N GLU A 170 -34.88 12.40 -4.75
CA GLU A 170 -34.77 12.85 -6.14
C GLU A 170 -33.44 12.39 -6.78
N ILE A 171 -32.36 12.32 -5.99
CA ILE A 171 -31.08 11.76 -6.45
C ILE A 171 -31.22 10.27 -6.78
N ILE A 172 -31.87 9.50 -5.90
CA ILE A 172 -32.14 8.06 -6.11
C ILE A 172 -32.95 7.87 -7.41
N GLU A 173 -34.03 8.63 -7.59
CA GLU A 173 -34.88 8.57 -8.78
C GLU A 173 -34.10 8.94 -10.05
N LYS A 174 -33.36 10.06 -10.03
CA LYS A 174 -32.58 10.54 -11.18
C LYS A 174 -31.49 9.55 -11.58
N LYS A 175 -30.81 8.96 -10.60
CA LYS A 175 -29.74 7.95 -10.81
C LYS A 175 -30.29 6.53 -11.01
N LYS A 176 -31.61 6.33 -10.98
CA LYS A 176 -32.29 5.04 -11.17
C LYS A 176 -31.78 3.97 -10.19
N LEU A 177 -31.52 4.37 -8.94
CA LEU A 177 -31.09 3.47 -7.87
C LEU A 177 -32.31 2.85 -7.19
N ASN A 178 -32.12 1.72 -6.50
CA ASN A 178 -33.20 1.19 -5.67
C ASN A 178 -33.41 2.11 -4.46
N PRO A 179 -34.65 2.26 -3.95
CA PRO A 179 -34.93 3.12 -2.79
C PRO A 179 -34.13 2.76 -1.53
N ASP A 180 -33.79 1.49 -1.37
CA ASP A 180 -33.04 0.97 -0.22
C ASP A 180 -31.52 1.04 -0.43
N ASP A 181 -31.04 1.38 -1.63
CA ASP A 181 -29.62 1.50 -1.91
C ASP A 181 -29.02 2.70 -1.17
N ASN A 182 -27.82 2.50 -0.64
CA ASN A 182 -27.03 3.61 -0.15
C ASN A 182 -26.38 4.31 -1.33
N ILE A 183 -26.85 5.52 -1.64
CA ILE A 183 -26.36 6.33 -2.76
C ILE A 183 -24.83 6.43 -2.81
N LEU A 184 -24.15 6.47 -1.67
CA LEU A 184 -22.69 6.62 -1.60
C LEU A 184 -21.96 5.40 -2.15
N ASP A 185 -22.57 4.21 -2.10
CA ASP A 185 -21.97 2.98 -2.62
C ASP A 185 -22.01 2.93 -4.16
N HIS A 186 -22.80 3.81 -4.80
CA HIS A 186 -22.99 3.92 -6.24
C HIS A 186 -22.33 5.17 -6.86
N MET A 187 -21.44 5.82 -6.13
CA MET A 187 -20.70 7.01 -6.58
C MET A 187 -19.31 6.63 -7.10
N ASN A 188 -18.85 7.35 -8.14
CA ASN A 188 -17.45 7.32 -8.57
C ASN A 188 -16.56 8.15 -7.63
N SER A 189 -15.25 8.16 -7.86
CA SER A 189 -14.29 8.86 -7.01
C SER A 189 -14.51 10.37 -6.97
N GLU A 190 -14.89 10.99 -8.10
CA GLU A 190 -15.18 12.43 -8.18
C GLU A 190 -16.37 12.83 -7.31
N GLU A 191 -17.48 12.09 -7.41
CA GLU A 191 -18.69 12.37 -6.64
C GLU A 191 -18.51 12.09 -5.14
N LEU A 192 -17.75 11.05 -4.79
CA LEU A 192 -17.38 10.77 -3.39
C LEU A 192 -16.50 11.89 -2.80
N ALA A 193 -15.56 12.42 -3.57
CA ALA A 193 -14.70 13.53 -3.12
C ALA A 193 -15.52 14.80 -2.83
N ALA A 194 -16.49 15.13 -3.70
CA ALA A 194 -17.40 16.26 -3.47
C ALA A 194 -18.22 16.08 -2.18
N ASN A 195 -18.73 14.87 -1.92
CA ASN A 195 -19.47 14.57 -0.69
C ASN A 195 -18.60 14.58 0.56
N LEU A 196 -17.37 14.09 0.47
CA LEU A 196 -16.39 14.18 1.55
C LEU A 196 -16.11 15.64 1.92
N PHE A 197 -15.89 16.47 0.89
CA PHE A 197 -15.63 17.89 1.10
C PHE A 197 -16.84 18.59 1.72
N ARG A 198 -18.06 18.31 1.24
CA ARG A 198 -19.28 18.81 1.87
C ARG A 198 -19.37 18.43 3.35
N ALA A 199 -19.19 17.15 3.68
CA ALA A 199 -19.33 16.68 5.05
C ALA A 199 -18.29 17.33 5.99
N THR A 200 -17.03 17.38 5.56
CA THR A 200 -15.92 17.97 6.33
C THR A 200 -16.09 19.48 6.53
N GLN A 201 -16.51 20.22 5.50
CA GLN A 201 -16.70 21.66 5.58
C GLN A 201 -17.94 22.05 6.38
N ALA A 202 -19.03 21.28 6.28
CA ALA A 202 -20.21 21.49 7.11
C ALA A 202 -19.89 21.26 8.59
N GLU A 203 -19.13 20.20 8.91
CA GLU A 203 -18.66 19.91 10.27
C GLU A 203 -17.83 21.09 10.81
N ALA A 204 -16.84 21.54 10.04
CA ALA A 204 -15.96 22.63 10.42
C ALA A 204 -16.72 23.96 10.59
N LYS A 205 -17.67 24.27 9.69
CA LYS A 205 -18.49 25.48 9.75
C LYS A 205 -19.35 25.51 11.01
N ILE A 206 -20.08 24.43 11.30
CA ILE A 206 -20.95 24.33 12.48
C ILE A 206 -20.14 24.54 13.77
N LYS A 207 -18.94 23.93 13.86
CA LYS A 207 -18.04 24.12 15.00
C LYS A 207 -17.52 25.54 15.12
N ARG A 208 -16.92 26.06 14.03
CA ARG A 208 -16.23 27.36 14.02
C ARG A 208 -17.19 28.52 14.33
N GLU A 209 -18.40 28.46 13.79
CA GLU A 209 -19.41 29.50 13.96
C GLU A 209 -20.33 29.24 15.17
N ALA A 210 -20.00 28.21 15.98
CA ALA A 210 -20.76 27.81 17.16
C ALA A 210 -22.27 27.70 16.90
N ILE A 211 -22.64 27.15 15.74
CA ILE A 211 -24.01 27.12 15.26
C ILE A 211 -24.86 26.24 16.19
N LYS A 212 -26.04 26.74 16.56
CA LYS A 212 -27.02 26.06 17.42
C LYS A 212 -28.41 26.06 16.79
N GLY A 213 -29.13 24.96 17.01
CA GLY A 213 -30.49 24.73 16.53
C GLY A 213 -30.54 24.04 15.16
N GLN A 214 -31.62 23.29 14.95
CA GLN A 214 -31.93 22.53 13.74
C GLN A 214 -31.80 23.38 12.48
N GLU A 215 -32.56 24.47 12.39
CA GLU A 215 -32.67 25.29 11.18
C GLU A 215 -31.33 25.89 10.76
N LYS A 216 -30.60 26.49 11.71
CA LYS A 216 -29.29 27.12 11.42
C LYS A 216 -28.25 26.09 10.99
N ALA A 217 -28.25 24.90 11.60
CA ALA A 217 -27.34 23.83 11.21
C ALA A 217 -27.66 23.30 9.81
N SER A 218 -28.94 23.07 9.49
CA SER A 218 -29.39 22.66 8.15
C SER A 218 -29.05 23.71 7.08
N GLN A 219 -29.28 24.99 7.39
CA GLN A 219 -28.93 26.10 6.51
C GLN A 219 -27.42 26.17 6.26
N ALA A 220 -26.60 26.03 7.30
CA ALA A 220 -25.14 25.99 7.14
C ALA A 220 -24.67 24.80 6.28
N HIS A 221 -25.32 23.64 6.42
CA HIS A 221 -25.01 22.47 5.61
C HIS A 221 -25.39 22.67 4.14
N PHE A 222 -26.54 23.30 3.88
CA PHE A 222 -26.99 23.69 2.55
C PHE A 222 -26.04 24.70 1.89
N GLU A 223 -25.68 25.78 2.59
CA GLU A 223 -24.76 26.81 2.09
C GLU A 223 -23.39 26.26 1.73
N VAL A 224 -22.86 25.33 2.54
CA VAL A 224 -21.61 24.63 2.22
C VAL A 224 -21.76 23.85 0.91
N GLY A 225 -22.85 23.10 0.76
CA GLY A 225 -23.14 22.38 -0.48
C GLY A 225 -23.22 23.32 -1.70
N GLN A 226 -23.92 24.45 -1.56
CA GLN A 226 -24.05 25.44 -2.64
C GLN A 226 -22.71 26.04 -3.07
N LYS A 227 -21.82 26.33 -2.12
CA LYS A 227 -20.48 26.85 -2.43
C LYS A 227 -19.66 25.83 -3.21
N ILE A 228 -19.69 24.57 -2.78
CA ILE A 228 -18.98 23.49 -3.49
C ILE A 228 -19.54 23.33 -4.90
N ARG A 229 -20.87 23.33 -5.05
CA ARG A 229 -21.55 23.29 -6.34
C ARG A 229 -21.12 24.43 -7.26
N ALA A 230 -21.06 25.66 -6.75
CA ALA A 230 -20.59 26.82 -7.50
C ALA A 230 -19.14 26.62 -7.98
N THR A 231 -18.24 26.15 -7.10
CA THR A 231 -16.84 25.87 -7.46
C THR A 231 -16.73 24.80 -8.54
N ILE A 232 -17.49 23.70 -8.46
CA ILE A 232 -17.49 22.67 -9.52
C ILE A 232 -17.88 23.32 -10.86
N LYS A 233 -18.90 24.19 -10.86
CA LYS A 233 -19.37 24.86 -12.08
C LYS A 233 -18.33 25.83 -12.63
N GLU A 234 -17.70 26.64 -11.78
CA GLU A 234 -16.65 27.60 -12.15
C GLU A 234 -15.42 26.91 -12.75
N LEU A 235 -15.08 25.72 -12.26
CA LEU A 235 -13.99 24.90 -12.80
C LEU A 235 -14.37 24.14 -14.07
N GLY A 236 -15.62 24.22 -14.54
CA GLY A 236 -16.12 23.46 -15.68
C GLY A 236 -16.28 21.96 -15.41
N GLY A 237 -16.38 21.56 -14.15
CA GLY A 237 -16.58 20.17 -13.74
C GLY A 237 -18.00 19.67 -14.00
N THR A 238 -18.17 18.35 -14.03
CA THR A 238 -19.50 17.71 -14.18
C THR A 238 -20.31 17.91 -12.90
N MET A 239 -21.56 18.36 -13.04
CA MET A 239 -22.43 18.55 -11.87
C MET A 239 -22.74 17.20 -11.19
N PRO A 240 -22.77 17.12 -9.84
CA PRO A 240 -22.95 15.85 -9.12
C PRO A 240 -24.18 15.03 -9.53
N GLU A 241 -25.28 15.70 -9.87
CA GLU A 241 -26.52 15.07 -10.34
C GLU A 241 -26.44 14.52 -11.78
N GLU A 242 -25.44 14.94 -12.56
CA GLU A 242 -25.19 14.46 -13.93
C GLU A 242 -24.10 13.38 -13.98
N ILE A 243 -23.37 13.16 -12.88
CA ILE A 243 -22.41 12.05 -12.78
C ILE A 243 -23.21 10.72 -12.80
N PRO A 244 -22.89 9.77 -13.71
CA PRO A 244 -23.62 8.51 -13.78
C PRO A 244 -23.38 7.67 -12.52
N ALA A 245 -24.43 7.00 -12.06
CA ALA A 245 -24.28 5.99 -11.02
C ALA A 245 -23.46 4.81 -11.55
N VAL A 246 -22.60 4.28 -10.69
CA VAL A 246 -21.78 3.10 -10.94
C VAL A 246 -22.31 1.92 -10.12
N GLU A 247 -21.81 0.74 -10.42
CA GLU A 247 -22.12 -0.45 -9.63
C GLU A 247 -21.75 -0.27 -8.16
N ASP A 248 -22.43 -1.02 -7.31
CA ASP A 248 -22.21 -1.07 -5.87
C ASP A 248 -20.72 -1.31 -5.55
N ILE A 249 -20.19 -0.52 -4.63
CA ILE A 249 -18.80 -0.56 -4.20
C ILE A 249 -18.33 -1.94 -3.71
N LYS A 250 -19.24 -2.84 -3.32
CA LYS A 250 -18.89 -4.24 -3.01
C LYS A 250 -18.25 -4.97 -4.18
N PHE A 251 -18.65 -4.66 -5.42
CA PHE A 251 -18.07 -5.27 -6.61
C PHE A 251 -16.67 -4.72 -6.90
N ALA A 252 -16.46 -3.42 -6.68
CA ALA A 252 -15.12 -2.81 -6.71
C ALA A 252 -14.21 -3.48 -5.67
N ARG A 253 -14.69 -3.65 -4.43
CA ARG A 253 -13.95 -4.38 -3.38
C ARG A 253 -13.58 -5.79 -3.81
N LYS A 254 -14.55 -6.55 -4.31
CA LYS A 254 -14.34 -7.92 -4.78
C LYS A 254 -13.26 -7.99 -5.87
N ARG A 255 -13.30 -7.08 -6.86
CA ARG A 255 -12.26 -7.02 -7.90
C ARG A 255 -10.87 -6.73 -7.35
N LEU A 256 -10.76 -5.82 -6.38
CA LEU A 256 -9.47 -5.52 -5.74
C LEU A 256 -8.97 -6.70 -4.90
N GLU A 257 -9.85 -7.39 -4.19
CA GLU A 257 -9.54 -8.59 -3.41
C GLU A 257 -9.09 -9.74 -4.31
N GLU A 258 -9.80 -10.04 -5.39
CA GLU A 258 -9.42 -11.07 -6.36
C GLU A 258 -8.04 -10.80 -6.95
N LEU A 259 -7.70 -9.54 -7.24
CA LEU A 259 -6.38 -9.16 -7.72
C LEU A 259 -5.29 -9.26 -6.65
N ALA A 260 -5.61 -8.91 -5.41
CA ALA A 260 -4.68 -9.08 -4.29
C ALA A 260 -4.40 -10.57 -4.05
N VAL A 261 -5.44 -11.41 -4.02
CA VAL A 261 -5.34 -12.87 -3.88
C VAL A 261 -4.59 -13.47 -5.06
N GLU A 262 -4.82 -13.06 -6.31
CA GLU A 262 -4.01 -13.52 -7.44
C GLU A 262 -2.53 -13.13 -7.32
N SER A 263 -2.22 -11.98 -6.74
CA SER A 263 -0.84 -11.56 -6.50
C SER A 263 -0.18 -12.34 -5.35
N GLU A 264 -0.97 -12.73 -4.34
CA GLU A 264 -0.54 -13.45 -3.14
C GLU A 264 -0.48 -14.97 -3.35
N GLU A 265 -1.45 -15.60 -4.00
CA GLU A 265 -1.44 -17.03 -4.33
C GLU A 265 -0.39 -17.37 -5.39
N LYS A 266 -0.04 -16.43 -6.28
CA LYS A 266 1.09 -16.57 -7.20
C LYS A 266 2.44 -16.17 -6.58
N THR A 267 2.46 -15.62 -5.37
CA THR A 267 3.66 -15.56 -4.54
C THR A 267 3.63 -16.71 -3.54
N PRO A 268 4.21 -17.89 -3.86
CA PRO A 268 4.11 -19.06 -2.99
C PRO A 268 4.53 -18.69 -1.58
N HIS A 269 3.70 -19.06 -0.60
CA HIS A 269 3.90 -18.96 0.85
C HIS A 269 5.27 -18.42 1.22
N THR A 270 5.32 -17.08 1.27
CA THR A 270 6.39 -16.27 1.85
C THR A 270 7.78 -16.74 1.45
N LEU A 271 8.14 -16.46 0.20
CA LEU A 271 9.50 -16.10 -0.26
C LEU A 271 10.40 -15.56 0.88
N ALA A 272 9.91 -14.59 1.65
CA ALA A 272 10.64 -14.03 2.79
C ALA A 272 10.89 -15.04 3.93
N GLU A 273 9.95 -15.94 4.21
CA GLU A 273 10.07 -17.02 5.21
C GLU A 273 10.96 -18.17 4.71
N GLN A 274 10.90 -18.51 3.42
CA GLN A 274 11.78 -19.52 2.81
C GLN A 274 13.24 -19.05 2.78
N LEU A 275 13.47 -17.76 2.49
CA LEU A 275 14.79 -17.14 2.59
C LEU A 275 15.27 -17.02 4.05
N ALA A 276 14.41 -16.59 4.98
CA ALA A 276 14.76 -16.48 6.40
C ALA A 276 15.18 -17.84 7.01
N LYS A 277 14.48 -18.93 6.65
CA LYS A 277 14.86 -20.30 7.04
C LYS A 277 16.24 -20.70 6.52
N LYS A 278 16.52 -20.47 5.23
CA LYS A 278 17.82 -20.79 4.61
C LYS A 278 19.00 -19.99 5.18
N PHE A 279 18.76 -18.79 5.69
CA PHE A 279 19.80 -17.97 6.33
C PHE A 279 20.04 -18.35 7.80
N GLN A 280 19.03 -18.82 8.53
CA GLN A 280 19.19 -19.33 9.91
C GLN A 280 19.98 -20.65 9.97
N GLU A 281 19.85 -21.52 8.97
CA GLU A 281 20.60 -22.78 8.88
C GLU A 281 22.12 -22.60 8.69
N LYS A 282 22.61 -21.36 8.48
CA LYS A 282 24.03 -21.05 8.24
C LYS A 282 24.77 -20.39 9.40
N THR A 283 24.11 -20.15 10.52
CA THR A 283 24.70 -19.53 11.71
C THR A 283 24.63 -20.47 12.91
N ASP A 284 25.59 -21.38 13.01
CA ASP A 284 25.86 -22.10 14.26
C ASP A 284 26.55 -21.14 15.26
N LEU A 285 25.90 -20.84 16.38
CA LEU A 285 26.57 -20.46 17.64
C LEU A 285 25.70 -20.87 18.85
N PRO A 286 26.31 -21.27 20.00
CA PRO A 286 25.69 -22.21 20.93
C PRO A 286 25.01 -21.56 22.15
N ASN A 287 23.94 -22.24 22.60
CA ASN A 287 23.36 -22.40 23.95
C ASN A 287 23.39 -21.24 24.97
N ALA A 288 22.20 -20.90 25.47
CA ALA A 288 22.01 -20.48 26.87
C ALA A 288 20.62 -20.88 27.41
N THR A 289 20.59 -21.51 28.60
CA THR A 289 19.41 -21.97 29.35
C THR A 289 18.92 -20.92 30.38
N PRO A 290 17.65 -21.01 30.87
CA PRO A 290 16.95 -19.89 31.53
C PRO A 290 16.90 -19.97 33.07
N LYS A 291 16.71 -18.83 33.75
CA LYS A 291 16.24 -18.78 35.16
C LYS A 291 15.33 -17.56 35.50
N THR A 292 14.12 -17.94 35.96
CA THR A 292 13.30 -17.47 37.12
C THR A 292 12.56 -16.12 37.15
N GLN A 293 11.35 -16.24 37.74
CA GLN A 293 10.18 -15.36 37.92
C GLN A 293 10.34 -14.29 39.03
N THR A 294 9.53 -13.20 39.02
CA THR A 294 8.37 -12.96 39.94
C THR A 294 7.75 -11.53 39.90
N THR A 295 6.41 -11.51 39.79
CA THR A 295 5.36 -10.66 40.42
C THR A 295 5.36 -9.11 40.43
N ASN A 296 4.48 -8.51 39.61
CA ASN A 296 3.34 -7.65 40.02
C ASN A 296 2.42 -7.38 38.81
N GLN A 297 1.13 -7.72 38.90
CA GLN A 297 0.24 -7.89 37.73
C GLN A 297 -0.26 -6.56 37.13
N ILE A 298 0.58 -5.96 36.31
CA ILE A 298 0.22 -5.48 34.97
C ILE A 298 0.59 -6.65 34.03
N TRP A 299 -0.22 -6.95 33.01
CA TRP A 299 0.09 -8.04 32.07
C TRP A 299 1.28 -7.66 31.17
N GLU A 300 2.50 -7.77 31.69
CA GLU A 300 3.72 -7.74 30.90
C GLU A 300 3.96 -9.13 30.30
N TYR A 301 3.68 -9.27 29.01
CA TYR A 301 4.07 -10.45 28.25
C TYR A 301 5.53 -10.30 27.83
N LYS A 302 6.44 -10.95 28.57
CA LYS A 302 7.83 -11.13 28.13
C LYS A 302 7.85 -12.25 27.09
N LEU A 303 7.62 -11.88 25.83
CA LEU A 303 7.76 -12.80 24.71
C LEU A 303 9.25 -13.10 24.48
N PRO A 304 9.62 -14.33 24.07
CA PRO A 304 11.01 -14.66 23.74
C PRO A 304 11.52 -13.71 22.64
N GLU A 305 12.80 -13.33 22.68
CA GLU A 305 13.46 -12.49 21.65
C GLU A 305 13.61 -13.21 20.28
N SER A 306 12.68 -14.10 19.93
CA SER A 306 12.57 -14.62 18.58
C SER A 306 11.70 -13.66 17.76
N VAL A 307 12.36 -12.98 16.82
CA VAL A 307 11.87 -12.15 15.72
C VAL A 307 10.54 -12.62 15.09
N THR A 308 10.20 -13.91 15.22
CA THR A 308 9.00 -14.57 14.71
C THR A 308 7.66 -13.98 15.19
N VAL A 309 7.56 -13.49 16.44
CA VAL A 309 6.32 -12.86 16.93
C VAL A 309 6.17 -11.42 16.42
N LEU A 310 7.28 -10.71 16.27
CA LEU A 310 7.30 -9.40 15.61
C LEU A 310 7.00 -9.51 14.12
N GLU A 311 7.44 -10.59 13.45
CA GLU A 311 7.12 -10.87 12.06
C GLU A 311 5.64 -11.21 11.85
N GLN A 312 5.03 -11.99 12.76
CA GLN A 312 3.58 -12.23 12.74
C GLN A 312 2.76 -10.98 13.05
N LEU A 313 3.25 -10.10 13.94
CA LEU A 313 2.64 -8.80 14.20
C LEU A 313 2.82 -7.83 13.02
N THR A 314 3.92 -7.88 12.27
CA THR A 314 4.10 -7.02 11.07
C THR A 314 3.21 -7.41 9.89
N LYS A 315 2.62 -8.62 9.88
CA LYS A 315 1.61 -9.00 8.89
C LYS A 315 0.23 -8.39 9.16
N ILE A 316 0.03 -7.73 10.30
CA ILE A 316 -1.20 -7.02 10.63
C ILE A 316 -0.86 -5.55 10.83
N ILE A 317 -0.96 -4.75 9.77
CA ILE A 317 -1.45 -3.35 9.73
C ILE A 317 -1.45 -2.91 8.25
N LYS A 318 -2.51 -3.23 7.54
CA LYS A 318 -3.20 -2.25 6.69
C LYS A 318 -4.57 -2.06 7.35
N GLY A 319 -4.76 -0.97 8.05
CA GLY A 319 -6.04 -0.69 8.72
C GLY A 319 -6.16 0.74 9.19
N TYR A 320 -7.26 1.38 8.77
CA TYR A 320 -7.75 2.72 9.12
C TYR A 320 -7.88 2.97 10.65
N PRO A 321 -8.04 4.24 11.10
CA PRO A 321 -7.84 4.64 12.50
C PRO A 321 -9.08 4.45 13.41
N GLY A 322 -8.84 3.97 14.64
CA GLY A 322 -9.74 3.91 15.81
C GLY A 322 -10.35 2.52 16.04
N ASP A 323 -10.31 1.86 17.20
CA ASP A 323 -10.01 2.27 18.57
C ASP A 323 -9.52 1.04 19.36
N LYS A 324 -8.21 0.96 19.68
CA LYS A 324 -7.63 0.41 20.93
C LYS A 324 -6.11 0.41 20.84
N LYS A 325 -5.46 0.79 21.94
CA LYS A 325 -4.00 0.87 22.06
C LYS A 325 -3.45 -0.42 22.68
N LEU A 326 -2.50 -1.05 22.01
CA LEU A 326 -1.66 -2.10 22.57
C LEU A 326 -0.31 -1.51 22.90
N ILE A 327 0.13 -1.62 24.15
CA ILE A 327 1.46 -1.17 24.56
C ILE A 327 2.32 -2.42 24.71
N LEU A 328 3.41 -2.48 23.92
CA LEU A 328 4.41 -3.53 24.00
C LEU A 328 5.75 -2.87 24.31
N SER A 329 6.28 -3.15 25.49
CA SER A 329 7.45 -2.45 26.05
C SER A 329 7.24 -0.93 26.07
N ASP A 330 8.08 -0.15 25.39
CA ASP A 330 8.03 1.31 25.30
C ASP A 330 7.21 1.83 24.09
N ARG A 331 6.62 0.94 23.28
CA ARG A 331 5.93 1.29 22.03
C ARG A 331 4.42 1.11 22.11
N VAL A 332 3.71 2.08 21.55
CA VAL A 332 2.25 2.09 21.47
C VAL A 332 1.79 1.78 20.05
N PHE A 333 0.96 0.75 19.92
CA PHE A 333 0.38 0.30 18.67
C PHE A 333 -1.13 0.55 18.67
N LEU A 334 -1.68 0.96 17.52
CA LEU A 334 -3.13 1.14 17.33
C LEU A 334 -3.67 -0.06 16.56
N LEU A 335 -4.72 -0.70 17.07
CA LEU A 335 -5.26 -1.93 16.53
C LEU A 335 -6.66 -1.73 15.94
N SER A 336 -6.93 -2.43 14.84
CA SER A 336 -8.29 -2.60 14.28
C SER A 336 -9.07 -3.68 15.02
N SER A 337 -10.39 -3.75 14.81
CA SER A 337 -11.26 -4.80 15.37
C SER A 337 -10.77 -6.22 15.05
N GLU A 338 -10.24 -6.41 13.84
CA GLU A 338 -9.68 -7.69 13.40
C GLU A 338 -8.33 -8.01 14.08
N GLY A 339 -7.48 -6.99 14.25
CA GLY A 339 -6.23 -7.13 15.00
C GLY A 339 -6.48 -7.53 16.47
N ILE A 340 -7.56 -7.04 17.07
CA ILE A 340 -7.97 -7.44 18.43
C ILE A 340 -8.43 -8.91 18.46
N ARG A 341 -9.20 -9.35 17.47
CA ARG A 341 -9.69 -10.74 17.38
C ARG A 341 -8.52 -11.72 17.28
N LEU A 342 -7.56 -11.43 16.41
CA LEU A 342 -6.37 -12.26 16.20
C LEU A 342 -5.48 -12.32 17.44
N ILE A 343 -5.30 -11.21 18.15
CA ILE A 343 -4.57 -11.20 19.42
C ILE A 343 -5.29 -12.04 20.48
N LYS A 344 -6.63 -11.98 20.56
CA LYS A 344 -7.38 -12.82 21.50
C LYS A 344 -7.22 -14.31 21.17
N GLU A 345 -7.31 -14.70 19.91
CA GLU A 345 -7.09 -16.09 19.48
C GLU A 345 -5.67 -16.57 19.79
N LEU A 346 -4.66 -15.71 19.68
CA LEU A 346 -3.27 -16.01 20.06
C LEU A 346 -3.09 -16.14 21.58
N LEU A 347 -3.83 -15.37 22.37
CA LEU A 347 -3.77 -15.41 23.84
C LEU A 347 -4.60 -16.54 24.45
N GLU A 348 -5.64 -16.99 23.76
CA GLU A 348 -6.50 -18.13 24.17
C GLU A 348 -5.90 -19.48 23.80
N LYS A 349 -4.94 -19.53 22.87
CA LYS A 349 -4.08 -20.71 22.60
C LYS A 349 -2.92 -20.80 23.58
N LYS A 350 -3.23 -20.90 24.88
CA LYS A 350 -2.27 -21.28 25.92
C LYS A 350 -2.18 -22.79 26.08
#